data_AF-A0A1W9T5D1-F1
#
_entry.id   AF-A0A1W9T5D1-F1
#
_cell.length_a   1.000
_cell.length_b   1.000
_cell.length_c   1.000
_cell.angle_alpha   90.00
_cell.angle_beta   90.00
_cell.angle_gamma   90.00
#
_symmetry.space_group_name_H-M   'P 1'
#
loop_
_entity.id
_entity.type
_entity.pdbx_description
1 polymer ?
#
loop_
_entity_poly.entity_id
_entity_poly.type
_entity_poly.pdbx_seq_one_letter_code
_entity_poly.pdbx_strand_id
1 'polypeptide(L)'
;MKKYFITGATGAIGCALIPHLLRFKDVELVLLVCAENPGHLHERLEKIFKFCKFSEDDERRLRVRGVIGDVSLPESMRIFIW
;
A
#
# COMPACT_ATOMS: atom_id res chain seq x y z
N MET A 1 -17.12 -5.04 -5.15
CA MET A 1 -16.01 -4.93 -4.19
C MET A 1 -14.88 -5.84 -4.64
N LYS A 2 -13.79 -5.26 -5.13
CA LYS A 2 -12.58 -5.98 -5.56
C LYS A 2 -11.44 -5.61 -4.63
N LYS A 3 -10.68 -6.60 -4.17
CA LYS A 3 -9.49 -6.39 -3.33
C LYS A 3 -8.27 -6.86 -4.09
N TYR A 4 -7.30 -5.97 -4.29
CA TYR A 4 -6.03 -6.31 -4.94
C TYR A 4 -4.91 -6.35 -3.92
N PHE A 5 -4.17 -7.46 -3.92
CA PHE A 5 -2.92 -7.58 -3.20
C PHE A 5 -1.76 -7.23 -4.13
N ILE A 6 -0.99 -6.19 -3.78
CA ILE A 6 0.08 -5.66 -4.63
C ILE A 6 1.41 -5.81 -3.91
N THR A 7 2.35 -6.47 -4.58
CA THR A 7 3.77 -6.49 -4.22
C THR A 7 4.52 -5.44 -5.03
N GLY A 8 5.68 -4.99 -4.55
CA GLY A 8 6.48 -4.00 -5.29
C GLY A 8 5.81 -2.62 -5.41
N ALA A 9 4.84 -2.30 -4.53
CA ALA A 9 4.10 -1.04 -4.54
C ALA A 9 4.98 0.21 -4.31
N THR A 10 6.20 0.03 -3.79
CA THR A 10 7.19 1.09 -3.62
C THR A 10 8.07 1.32 -4.84
N GLY A 11 8.03 0.45 -5.85
CA GLY A 11 8.70 0.64 -7.13
C GLY A 11 7.90 1.55 -8.06
N ALA A 12 8.53 2.10 -9.09
CA ALA A 12 7.92 3.10 -9.98
C ALA A 12 6.57 2.62 -10.60
N ILE A 13 6.55 1.40 -11.17
CA ILE A 13 5.36 0.84 -11.81
C ILE A 13 4.27 0.52 -10.79
N GLY A 14 4.62 -0.16 -9.69
CA GLY A 14 3.68 -0.53 -8.65
C GLY A 14 3.02 0.70 -8.01
N CYS A 15 3.79 1.76 -7.78
CA CYS A 15 3.29 3.00 -7.22
C CYS A 15 2.36 3.73 -8.20
N ALA A 16 2.71 3.79 -9.49
CA ALA A 16 1.87 4.41 -10.53
C ALA A 16 0.52 3.69 -10.74
N LEU A 17 0.46 2.38 -10.44
CA LEU A 17 -0.76 1.57 -10.57
C LEU A 17 -1.81 1.91 -9.50
N ILE A 18 -1.39 2.33 -8.30
CA ILE A 18 -2.26 2.63 -7.16
C ILE A 18 -3.39 3.62 -7.52
N PRO A 19 -3.10 4.84 -8.03
CA PRO A 19 -4.16 5.78 -8.38
C PRO A 19 -5.03 5.27 -9.53
N HIS A 20 -4.51 4.42 -10.42
CA HIS A 20 -5.27 3.85 -11.54
C HIS A 20 -6.33 2.87 -11.07
N LEU A 21 -5.99 1.99 -10.13
CA LEU A 21 -6.92 1.03 -9.53
C LEU A 21 -7.94 1.74 -8.62
N LEU A 22 -7.51 2.73 -7.85
CA LEU A 22 -8.38 3.47 -6.94
C LEU A 22 -9.34 4.45 -7.63
N ARG A 23 -9.27 4.64 -8.96
CA ARG A 23 -10.30 5.35 -9.74
C ARG A 23 -11.67 4.68 -9.59
N PHE A 24 -11.69 3.36 -9.41
CA PHE A 24 -12.91 2.61 -9.13
C PHE A 24 -13.21 2.69 -7.63
N LYS A 25 -14.41 3.19 -7.28
CA LYS A 25 -14.79 3.41 -5.87
C LYS A 25 -14.95 2.12 -5.07
N ASP A 26 -15.17 0.98 -5.73
CA ASP A 26 -15.36 -0.33 -5.08
C ASP A 26 -14.07 -1.16 -4.96
N VAL A 27 -12.92 -0.54 -5.23
CA VAL A 27 -11.58 -1.16 -5.13
C VAL A 27 -10.91 -0.82 -3.81
N GLU A 28 -10.37 -1.84 -3.15
CA GLU A 28 -9.44 -1.72 -2.01
C GLU A 28 -8.08 -2.33 -2.37
N LEU A 29 -7.02 -1.77 -1.82
CA LEU A 29 -5.65 -2.23 -2.02
C LEU A 29 -5.03 -2.70 -0.72
N VAL A 30 -4.35 -3.84 -0.78
CA VAL A 30 -3.43 -4.31 0.26
C VAL A 30 -2.03 -4.32 -0.34
N LEU A 31 -1.13 -3.53 0.25
CA LEU A 31 0.23 -3.37 -0.24
C LEU A 31 1.19 -4.15 0.66
N LEU A 32 1.94 -5.09 0.09
CA LEU A 32 3.06 -5.72 0.78
C LEU A 32 4.27 -4.80 0.70
N VAL A 33 4.79 -4.43 1.87
CA VAL A 33 5.86 -3.43 2.01
C VAL A 33 6.94 -3.99 2.93
N CYS A 34 8.16 -4.14 2.44
CA CYS A 34 9.32 -4.48 3.27
C CYS A 34 9.56 -3.33 4.28
N ALA A 35 9.29 -3.57 5.56
CA ALA A 35 9.48 -2.61 6.64
C ALA A 35 9.90 -3.37 7.90
N GLU A 36 10.54 -2.68 8.85
CA GLU A 36 11.05 -3.32 10.06
C GLU A 36 10.02 -3.34 11.18
N ASN A 37 9.17 -2.32 11.20
CA ASN A 37 8.19 -2.09 12.23
C ASN A 37 7.04 -1.22 11.69
N PRO A 38 5.95 -1.07 12.44
CA PRO A 38 4.77 -0.36 11.97
C PRO A 38 5.00 1.14 11.70
N GLY A 39 5.94 1.79 12.40
CA GLY A 39 6.34 3.18 12.12
C GLY A 39 7.06 3.32 10.77
N HIS A 40 8.02 2.43 10.49
CA HIS A 40 8.67 2.37 9.18
C HIS A 40 7.66 2.07 8.06
N LEU A 41 6.69 1.18 8.30
CA LEU A 41 5.58 0.96 7.35
C LEU A 41 4.82 2.25 7.05
N HIS A 42 4.44 3.00 8.09
CA HIS A 42 3.74 4.27 7.93
C HIS A 42 4.55 5.26 7.08
N GLU A 43 5.84 5.45 7.37
CA GLU A 43 6.71 6.32 6.56
C GLU A 43 6.79 5.89 5.09
N ARG A 44 6.82 4.59 4.81
CA ARG A 44 6.83 4.08 3.43
C ARG A 44 5.50 4.33 2.73
N LEU A 45 4.37 4.18 3.42
CA LEU A 45 3.05 4.52 2.89
C LEU A 45 2.92 6.02 2.60
N GLU A 46 3.39 6.90 3.49
CA GLU A 46 3.38 8.35 3.25
C GLU A 46 4.18 8.73 1.99
N LYS A 47 5.33 8.09 1.76
CA LYS A 47 6.11 8.28 0.52
C LYS A 47 5.34 7.85 -0.72
N ILE A 48 4.60 6.74 -0.66
CA ILE A 48 3.72 6.29 -1.73
C ILE A 48 2.60 7.30 -1.98
N PHE A 49 1.91 7.76 -0.94
CA PHE A 49 0.82 8.74 -1.06
C PHE A 49 1.30 10.07 -1.64
N LYS A 50 2.47 10.55 -1.19
CA LYS A 50 3.13 11.72 -1.76
C LYS A 50 3.43 11.56 -3.25
N PHE A 51 3.97 10.41 -3.66
CA PHE A 51 4.21 10.11 -5.09
C PHE A 51 2.90 10.09 -5.89
N CYS A 52 1.86 9.49 -5.32
CA CYS A 52 0.51 9.43 -5.91
C CYS A 52 -0.23 10.78 -5.91
N LYS A 53 0.35 11.82 -5.28
CA LYS A 53 -0.26 13.14 -5.08
C LYS A 53 -1.59 13.07 -4.31
N PHE A 54 -1.68 12.15 -3.35
CA PHE A 54 -2.80 12.09 -2.43
C PHE A 54 -2.53 13.05 -1.27
N SER A 55 -3.45 13.97 -1.00
CA SER A 55 -3.42 14.84 0.18
C SER A 55 -3.70 14.05 1.46
N GLU A 56 -3.57 14.69 2.62
CA GLU A 56 -3.93 14.09 3.90
C GLU A 56 -5.41 13.67 3.96
N ASP A 57 -6.30 14.52 3.46
CA ASP A 57 -7.76 14.28 3.46
C ASP A 57 -8.26 13.44 2.26
N ASP A 58 -7.36 12.85 1.47
CA ASP A 58 -7.77 12.09 0.29
C ASP A 58 -8.41 10.75 0.69
N GLU A 59 -9.72 10.62 0.47
CA GLU A 59 -10.50 9.41 0.80
C GLU A 59 -9.93 8.12 0.19
N ARG A 60 -9.12 8.21 -0.88
CA ARG A 60 -8.44 7.04 -1.46
C ARG A 60 -7.46 6.40 -0.49
N ARG A 61 -6.87 7.17 0.44
CA ARG A 61 -5.96 6.66 1.48
C ARG A 61 -6.65 5.67 2.40
N LEU A 62 -7.93 5.88 2.71
CA LEU A 62 -8.75 4.97 3.54
C LEU A 62 -8.95 3.58 2.92
N ARG A 63 -8.74 3.47 1.60
CA ARG A 63 -8.89 2.22 0.84
C ARG A 63 -7.56 1.50 0.59
N VAL A 64 -6.47 1.97 1.21
CA VAL A 64 -5.13 1.38 1.11
C VAL A 64 -4.68 0.89 2.48
N ARG A 65 -4.35 -0.40 2.57
CA ARG A 65 -3.78 -1.01 3.77
C ARG A 65 -2.35 -1.48 3.49
N GLY A 66 -1.43 -1.19 4.39
CA GLY A 66 -0.06 -1.71 4.33
C GLY A 66 0.10 -2.98 5.17
N VAL A 67 0.86 -3.94 4.66
CA VAL A 67 1.25 -5.16 5.37
C VAL A 67 2.77 -5.29 5.31
N ILE A 68 3.39 -5.59 6.44
CA ILE A 68 4.85 -5.80 6.49
C ILE A 68 5.16 -7.22 6.02
N GLY A 69 6.10 -7.35 5.08
CA GLY A 69 6.65 -8.63 4.68
C GLY A 69 7.56 -8.51 3.46
N ASP A 70 8.05 -9.66 3.00
CA ASP A 70 9.00 -9.79 1.90
C ASP A 70 8.65 -11.01 1.04
N VAL A 71 8.51 -10.82 -0.27
CA VAL A 71 8.15 -11.89 -1.22
C VAL A 71 9.20 -13.00 -1.33
N SER A 72 10.45 -12.72 -0.95
CA SER A 72 11.56 -13.68 -1.00
C SER A 72 11.58 -14.65 0.19
N LEU A 73 10.80 -14.37 1.23
CA LEU A 73 10.79 -15.14 2.47
C LEU A 73 9.51 -16.00 2.56
N PRO A 74 9.63 -17.33 2.74
CA PRO A 74 8.48 -18.17 3.07
C PRO A 74 7.93 -17.73 4.43
N GLU A 75 6.65 -17.37 4.50
CA GLU A 75 5.91 -17.01 5.74
C GLU A 75 6.17 -15.61 6.36
N SER A 76 6.58 -14.60 5.57
CA SER A 76 6.94 -13.26 6.10
C SER A 76 5.79 -12.27 6.35
N MET A 77 4.53 -12.66 6.14
CA MET A 77 3.41 -11.71 6.18
C MET A 77 2.92 -11.47 7.62
N ARG A 78 3.24 -10.29 8.17
CA ARG A 78 2.64 -9.79 9.41
C ARG A 78 1.63 -8.71 9.09
N ILE A 79 0.35 -9.06 9.19
CA ILE A 79 -0.76 -8.13 8.98
C ILE A 79 -0.87 -7.23 10.21
N PHE A 80 -0.62 -5.94 10.03
CA PHE A 80 -0.93 -4.92 11.04
C PHE A 80 -2.25 -4.27 10.64
N ILE A 81 -3.27 -4.43 11.49
CA ILE A 81 -4.57 -3.79 11.31
C ILE A 81 -4.50 -2.47 12.11
N TRP A 82 -4.71 -1.35 11.42
CA TRP A 82 -4.86 -0.02 12.00
C TRP A 82 -6.27 0.46 11.78
#